data_AF-A0A3D2MEE1-F1
#
_entry.id   AF-A0A3D2MEE1-F1
#
_cell.length_a   1.000
_cell.length_b   1.000
_cell.length_c   1.000
_cell.angle_alpha   90.00
_cell.angle_beta   90.00
_cell.angle_gamma   90.00
#
_symmetry.space_group_name_H-M   'P 1'
#
loop_
_entity.id
_entity.type
_entity.pdbx_description
1 polymer ?
#
loop_
_entity_poly.entity_id
_entity_poly.type
_entity_poly.pdbx_seq_one_letter_code
_entity_poly.pdbx_strand_id
1 'polypeptide(L)'
;MLKQRIMTAAILLPIALIGFFLLEGLAFALFIGVVVVLGAWEWARLAGFSGQFARVGYALVVALLLVALYRLPAITPWLLSLSVLWWLVATALVLSYPASQRHWGGRIGSLMIGLLIVLPA
;
A
#
# COMPACT_ATOMS: atom_id res chain seq x y z
N MET A 1 25.53 10.66 -3.38
CA MET A 1 24.12 10.32 -3.08
C MET A 1 23.12 10.97 -4.03
N LEU A 2 23.28 12.25 -4.42
CA LEU A 2 22.36 12.90 -5.38
C LEU A 2 22.33 12.22 -6.76
N LYS A 3 23.50 11.89 -7.32
CA LYS A 3 23.63 11.23 -8.64
C LYS A 3 22.84 9.90 -8.72
N GLN A 4 22.93 9.06 -7.68
CA GLN A 4 22.22 7.78 -7.62
C GLN A 4 20.70 7.97 -7.55
N ARG A 5 20.22 8.93 -6.74
CA ARG A 5 18.79 9.25 -6.64
C ARG A 5 18.22 9.78 -7.95
N ILE A 6 18.99 10.60 -8.68
CA ILE A 6 18.59 11.11 -10.00
C ILE A 6 18.51 9.95 -11.00
N MET A 7 19.50 9.06 -11.02
CA MET A 7 19.48 7.89 -11.92
C MET A 7 18.30 6.96 -11.65
N THR A 8 18.01 6.62 -10.39
CA THR A 8 16.85 5.76 -10.09
C THR A 8 15.53 6.45 -10.43
N ALA A 9 15.36 7.73 -10.11
CA ALA A 9 14.16 8.48 -10.50
C ALA A 9 13.99 8.54 -12.02
N ALA A 10 15.08 8.80 -12.76
CA ALA A 10 15.06 8.88 -14.22
C ALA A 10 14.71 7.54 -14.90
N ILE A 11 15.02 6.41 -14.26
CA ILE A 11 14.65 5.07 -14.75
C ILE A 11 13.21 4.71 -14.35
N LEU A 12 12.82 5.00 -13.11
CA LEU A 12 11.48 4.65 -12.60
C LEU A 12 10.37 5.50 -13.25
N LEU A 13 10.65 6.76 -13.58
CA LEU A 13 9.70 7.66 -14.23
C LEU A 13 9.14 7.08 -15.55
N PRO A 14 9.95 6.72 -16.56
CA PRO A 14 9.44 6.16 -17.80
C PRO A 14 8.75 4.81 -17.59
N ILE A 15 9.22 3.97 -16.66
CA ILE A 15 8.55 2.71 -16.32
C ILE A 15 7.14 2.97 -15.79
N ALA A 16 6.99 3.93 -14.88
CA ALA A 16 5.69 4.33 -14.36
C ALA A 16 4.79 4.89 -15.46
N LEU A 17 5.32 5.76 -16.33
CA LEU A 17 4.55 6.35 -17.44
C LEU A 17 4.09 5.28 -18.43
N ILE A 18 4.95 4.33 -18.80
CA ILE A 18 4.56 3.18 -19.64
C ILE A 18 3.47 2.38 -18.93
N GLY A 19 3.64 2.13 -17.63
CA GLY A 19 2.63 1.45 -16.83
C GLY A 19 1.27 2.14 -16.87
N PHE A 20 1.23 3.46 -16.71
CA PHE A 20 -0.01 4.24 -16.66
C PHE A 20 -0.68 4.46 -18.01
N PHE A 21 0.09 4.70 -19.07
CA PHE A 21 -0.44 5.12 -20.37
C PHE A 21 -0.53 4.00 -21.41
N LEU A 22 0.27 2.93 -21.26
CA LEU A 22 0.36 1.86 -22.25
C LEU A 22 -0.32 0.56 -21.81
N LEU A 23 -0.45 0.31 -20.51
CA LEU A 23 -1.07 -0.92 -20.00
C LEU A 23 -2.56 -0.71 -19.77
N GLU A 24 -3.35 -1.71 -20.12
CA GLU A 24 -4.80 -1.74 -19.89
C GLU A 24 -5.23 -3.08 -19.31
N GLY A 25 -6.45 -3.10 -18.75
CA GLY A 25 -7.09 -4.31 -18.25
C GLY A 25 -6.25 -5.07 -17.23
N LEU A 26 -6.02 -6.37 -17.47
CA LEU A 26 -5.28 -7.24 -16.56
C LEU A 26 -3.80 -6.86 -16.45
N ALA A 27 -3.18 -6.40 -17.54
CA ALA A 27 -1.76 -6.06 -17.54
C ALA A 27 -1.48 -4.84 -16.63
N PHE A 28 -2.37 -3.85 -16.66
CA PHE A 28 -2.34 -2.71 -15.74
C PHE A 28 -2.57 -3.15 -14.29
N ALA A 29 -3.58 -3.99 -14.05
CA ALA A 29 -3.88 -4.50 -12.71
C ALA A 29 -2.71 -5.28 -12.10
N LEU A 30 -2.00 -6.09 -12.90
CA LEU A 30 -0.81 -6.80 -12.45
C LEU A 30 0.35 -5.85 -12.16
N PHE A 31 0.56 -4.83 -13.00
CA PHE A 31 1.61 -3.83 -12.79
C PHE A 31 1.43 -3.08 -11.48
N ILE A 32 0.23 -2.51 -11.25
CA ILE A 32 -0.10 -1.83 -9.99
C ILE A 32 -0.05 -2.82 -8.83
N GLY A 33 -0.60 -4.03 -8.99
CA GLY A 33 -0.57 -5.06 -7.96
C GLY A 33 0.84 -5.39 -7.47
N VAL A 34 1.83 -5.48 -8.36
CA VAL A 34 3.23 -5.68 -7.98
C VAL A 34 3.75 -4.53 -7.13
N VAL A 35 3.49 -3.28 -7.54
CA VAL A 35 3.92 -2.08 -6.80
C VAL A 35 3.29 -2.05 -5.40
N VAL A 36 1.99 -2.33 -5.31
CA VAL A 36 1.22 -2.36 -4.05
C VAL A 36 1.72 -3.48 -3.11
N VAL A 37 2.00 -4.67 -3.63
CA VAL A 37 2.54 -5.80 -2.85
C VAL A 37 3.96 -5.51 -2.34
N LEU A 38 4.80 -4.86 -3.15
CA LEU A 38 6.12 -4.39 -2.69
C LEU A 38 5.98 -3.35 -1.57
N GLY A 39 5.06 -2.41 -1.72
CA GLY A 39 4.71 -1.43 -0.68
C GLY A 39 4.26 -2.10 0.61
N ALA A 40 3.43 -3.15 0.52
CA ALA A 40 3.02 -3.94 1.69
C ALA A 40 4.22 -4.62 2.37
N TRP A 41 5.12 -5.24 1.61
CA TRP A 41 6.32 -5.87 2.15
C TRP A 41 7.26 -4.88 2.87
N GLU A 42 7.39 -3.66 2.34
CA GLU A 42 8.13 -2.57 3.01
C GLU A 42 7.40 -2.07 4.25
N TRP A 43 6.07 -1.94 4.18
CA TRP A 43 5.25 -1.54 5.31
C TRP A 43 5.37 -2.49 6.50
N ALA A 44 5.39 -3.81 6.25
CA ALA A 44 5.61 -4.79 7.32
C ALA A 44 6.94 -4.58 8.06
N ARG A 45 7.98 -4.08 7.37
CA ARG A 45 9.26 -3.69 8.01
C ARG A 45 9.07 -2.48 8.90
N LEU A 46 8.37 -1.45 8.41
CA LEU A 46 8.10 -0.21 9.16
C LEU A 46 7.24 -0.48 10.41
N ALA A 47 6.34 -1.47 10.34
CA ALA A 47 5.54 -1.95 11.46
C ALA A 47 6.36 -2.72 12.53
N GLY A 48 7.67 -2.89 12.34
CA GLY A 48 8.56 -3.53 13.30
C GLY A 48 8.69 -5.05 13.16
N PHE A 49 8.23 -5.64 12.05
CA PHE A 49 8.50 -7.04 11.74
C PHE A 49 9.84 -7.19 11.02
N SER A 50 10.86 -7.66 11.74
CA SER A 50 12.18 -7.93 11.18
C SER A 50 12.25 -9.27 10.43
N GLY A 51 11.41 -10.24 10.80
CA GLY A 51 11.39 -11.57 10.20
C GLY A 51 10.89 -11.56 8.76
N GLN A 52 11.70 -12.08 7.84
CA GLN A 52 11.36 -12.13 6.41
C GLN A 52 10.06 -12.91 6.14
N PHE A 53 9.80 -13.98 6.89
CA PHE A 53 8.56 -14.75 6.80
C PHE A 53 7.31 -13.92 7.08
N ALA A 54 7.32 -13.08 8.11
CA ALA A 54 6.18 -12.24 8.46
C ALA A 54 5.90 -11.18 7.37
N ARG A 55 6.97 -10.62 6.78
CA ARG A 55 6.87 -9.62 5.71
C ARG A 55 6.34 -10.23 4.42
N VAL A 56 6.83 -11.41 4.04
CA VAL A 56 6.32 -12.16 2.88
C VAL A 56 4.87 -12.59 3.13
N GLY A 57 4.55 -13.06 4.34
CA GLY A 57 3.17 -13.41 4.71
C GLY A 57 2.21 -12.24 4.56
N TYR A 58 2.59 -11.06 5.04
CA TYR A 58 1.77 -9.85 4.88
C TYR A 58 1.61 -9.44 3.41
N ALA A 59 2.70 -9.48 2.62
CA ALA A 59 2.65 -9.21 1.19
C ALA A 59 1.76 -10.20 0.42
N LEU A 60 1.78 -11.49 0.79
CA LEU A 60 0.91 -12.52 0.22
C LEU A 60 -0.57 -12.28 0.57
N VAL A 61 -0.88 -11.88 1.80
CA VAL A 61 -2.24 -11.51 2.18
C VAL A 61 -2.75 -10.34 1.34
N VAL A 62 -1.94 -9.30 1.16
CA VAL A 62 -2.31 -8.16 0.30
C VAL A 62 -2.50 -8.61 -1.15
N ALA A 63 -1.62 -9.45 -1.69
CA ALA A 63 -1.75 -9.98 -3.05
C ALA A 63 -3.06 -10.77 -3.25
N LEU A 64 -3.43 -11.62 -2.29
CA LEU A 64 -4.67 -12.39 -2.33
C LEU A 64 -5.91 -11.48 -2.28
N LEU A 65 -5.88 -10.44 -1.45
CA LEU A 65 -6.98 -9.47 -1.37
C LEU A 65 -7.13 -8.67 -2.67
N LEU A 66 -6.03 -8.27 -3.31
CA LEU A 66 -6.07 -7.61 -4.62
C LEU A 66 -6.70 -8.51 -5.68
N VAL A 67 -6.35 -9.80 -5.71
CA VAL A 67 -6.98 -10.78 -6.63
C VAL A 67 -8.47 -10.93 -6.33
N ALA A 68 -8.87 -11.00 -5.06
CA ALA A 68 -10.28 -11.08 -4.67
C ALA A 68 -11.06 -9.84 -5.09
N LEU A 69 -10.52 -8.63 -4.87
CA LEU A 69 -11.12 -7.36 -5.26
C LEU A 69 -11.25 -7.23 -6.79
N TYR A 70 -10.24 -7.68 -7.53
CA TYR A 70 -10.28 -7.69 -8.99
C TYR A 70 -11.43 -8.56 -9.53
N ARG A 71 -11.79 -9.64 -8.81
CA ARG A 71 -12.91 -10.54 -9.17
C ARG A 71 -14.27 -10.03 -8.69
N LEU A 72 -14.31 -9.09 -7.74
CA LEU A 72 -15.53 -8.61 -7.08
C LEU A 72 -15.70 -7.09 -7.24
N PRO A 73 -15.92 -6.58 -8.47
CA PRO A 73 -15.99 -5.15 -8.75
C PRO A 73 -17.15 -4.44 -8.03
N ALA A 74 -18.16 -5.18 -7.57
CA ALA A 74 -19.27 -4.64 -6.79
C ALA A 74 -18.85 -4.06 -5.43
N ILE A 75 -17.72 -4.50 -4.88
CA ILE A 75 -17.20 -4.04 -3.58
C ILE A 75 -16.39 -2.74 -3.75
N THR A 76 -15.87 -2.46 -4.95
CA THR A 76 -14.99 -1.32 -5.23
C THR A 76 -15.56 0.03 -4.78
N PRO A 77 -16.83 0.40 -5.04
CA PRO A 77 -17.37 1.70 -4.60
C PRO A 77 -17.43 1.85 -3.07
N TRP A 78 -17.70 0.75 -2.36
CA TRP A 78 -17.71 0.72 -0.91
C TRP A 78 -16.30 0.85 -0.34
N LEU A 79 -15.33 0.17 -0.95
CA LEU A 79 -13.93 0.25 -0.56
C LEU A 79 -13.38 1.68 -0.75
N LEU A 80 -13.67 2.32 -1.88
CA LEU A 80 -13.27 3.71 -2.13
C LEU A 80 -13.88 4.68 -1.10
N SER A 81 -15.17 4.52 -0.79
CA SER A 81 -15.84 5.31 0.25
C SER A 81 -15.17 5.15 1.62
N LEU A 82 -14.87 3.90 2.00
CA LEU A 82 -14.18 3.59 3.25
C LEU A 82 -12.77 4.19 3.29
N SER A 83 -12.10 4.29 2.14
CA SER A 83 -10.75 4.82 2.01
C SER A 83 -10.71 6.34 2.20
N VAL A 84 -11.67 7.06 1.65
CA VAL A 84 -11.84 8.50 1.92
C VAL A 84 -12.03 8.73 3.42
N LEU A 85 -12.90 7.93 4.04
CA LEU A 85 -13.18 8.01 5.48
C LEU A 85 -11.93 7.70 6.31
N TRP A 86 -11.15 6.71 5.87
CA TRP A 86 -9.87 6.37 6.49
C TRP A 86 -8.82 7.47 6.37
N TRP A 87 -8.70 8.12 5.21
CA TRP A 87 -7.76 9.24 5.02
C TRP A 87 -8.07 10.43 5.95
N LEU A 88 -9.35 10.69 6.22
CA LEU A 88 -9.75 11.70 7.21
C LEU A 88 -9.31 11.29 8.63
N VAL A 89 -9.52 10.03 9.00
CA VAL A 89 -9.06 9.48 10.29
C VAL A 89 -7.53 9.55 10.39
N ALA A 90 -6.80 9.13 9.36
CA ALA A 90 -5.35 9.17 9.32
C ALA A 90 -4.82 10.61 9.50
N THR A 91 -5.47 11.59 8.86
CA THR A 91 -5.13 13.01 9.03
C THR A 91 -5.33 13.47 10.47
N ALA A 92 -6.47 13.11 11.08
CA ALA A 92 -6.72 13.42 12.49
C ALA A 92 -5.71 12.75 13.44
N LEU A 93 -5.29 11.50 13.15
CA LEU A 93 -4.27 10.79 13.93
C LEU A 93 -2.89 11.43 13.87
N VAL A 94 -2.52 11.98 12.71
CA VAL A 94 -1.26 12.72 12.53
C VAL A 94 -1.31 14.05 13.29
N LEU A 95 -2.42 14.79 13.21
CA LEU A 95 -2.58 16.07 13.91
C LEU A 95 -2.66 15.93 15.44
N SER A 96 -3.15 14.80 15.94
CA SER A 96 -3.27 14.50 17.38
C SER A 96 -2.08 13.72 17.95
N TYR A 97 -1.01 13.55 17.17
CA TYR A 97 0.23 12.97 17.64
C TYR A 97 0.88 13.89 18.71
N PRO A 98 1.40 13.39 19.85
CA PRO A 98 1.65 11.98 20.20
C PRO A 98 0.52 11.27 20.96
N ALA A 99 -0.57 11.94 21.34
CA ALA A 99 -1.64 11.36 22.16
C ALA A 99 -2.37 10.19 21.46
N SER A 100 -2.42 10.20 20.13
CA SER A 100 -3.01 9.14 19.30
C SER A 100 -2.25 7.83 19.30
N GLN A 101 -0.95 7.80 19.67
CA GLN A 101 -0.15 6.57 19.71
C GLN A 101 -0.73 5.52 20.66
N ARG A 102 -1.48 5.91 21.69
CA ARG A 102 -2.06 4.97 22.66
C ARG A 102 -3.17 4.09 22.05
N HIS A 103 -3.81 4.55 20.97
CA HIS A 103 -4.93 3.87 20.33
C HIS A 103 -4.50 2.99 19.13
N TRP A 104 -3.34 3.27 18.53
CA TRP A 104 -2.84 2.59 17.33
C TRP A 104 -1.43 2.00 17.49
N GLY A 105 -0.86 2.11 18.70
CA GLY A 105 0.48 1.65 19.01
C GLY A 105 0.62 0.14 18.97
N GLY A 106 1.81 -0.32 18.56
CA GLY A 106 2.15 -1.74 18.46
C GLY A 106 2.23 -2.27 17.03
N ARG A 107 2.84 -3.46 16.89
CA ARG A 107 3.15 -4.04 15.57
C ARG A 107 1.89 -4.36 14.74
N ILE A 108 0.84 -4.84 15.39
CA ILE A 108 -0.42 -5.23 14.73
C ILE A 108 -1.23 -4.00 14.29
N GLY A 109 -1.34 -2.97 15.13
CA GLY A 109 -2.01 -1.72 14.77
C GLY A 109 -1.36 -1.04 13.57
N SER A 110 -0.03 -1.04 13.52
CA SER A 110 0.72 -0.51 12.37
C SER A 110 0.48 -1.31 11.08
N LEU A 111 0.34 -2.64 11.15
CA LEU A 111 -0.05 -3.46 9.98
C LEU A 111 -1.46 -3.14 9.49
N MET A 112 -2.43 -2.97 10.41
CA MET A 112 -3.80 -2.65 10.03
C MET A 112 -3.91 -1.27 9.35
N ILE A 113 -3.16 -0.29 9.85
CA ILE A 113 -3.03 1.03 9.20
C ILE A 113 -2.47 0.86 7.79
N GLY A 114 -1.41 0.06 7.63
CA GLY A 114 -0.84 -0.22 6.32
C GLY A 114 -1.83 -0.86 5.37
N LEU A 115 -2.62 -1.82 5.86
CA LEU A 115 -3.60 -2.52 5.06
C LEU A 115 -4.67 -1.55 4.54
N LEU A 116 -5.17 -0.67 5.41
CA LEU A 116 -6.18 0.34 5.07
C LEU A 116 -5.65 1.43 4.12
N ILE A 117 -4.34 1.69 4.11
CA ILE A 117 -3.69 2.63 3.19
C ILE A 117 -3.42 1.98 1.83
N VAL A 118 -2.99 0.72 1.83
CA VAL A 118 -2.43 0.04 0.64
C VAL A 118 -3.51 -0.69 -0.18
N LEU A 119 -4.57 -1.20 0.43
CA LEU A 119 -5.67 -1.89 -0.28
C LEU A 119 -6.43 -1.06 -1.32
N PRO A 120 -6.73 0.23 -1.07
CA PRO A 120 -7.53 1.02 -2.01
C PRO A 120 -6.72 1.74 -3.10
N ALA A 121 -5.43 1.41 -3.23
CA ALA A 121 -4.52 1.98 -4.23
C ALA A 121 -4.82 1.52 -5.67
#